data_AF-A0A9K3KBA9-F1
#
_entry.id   AF-A0A9K3KBA9-F1
#
_cell.length_a   1.000
_cell.length_b   1.000
_cell.length_c   1.000
_cell.angle_alpha   90.00
_cell.angle_beta   90.00
_cell.angle_gamma   90.00
#
_symmetry.space_group_name_H-M   'P 1'
#
loop_
_entity.id
_entity.type
_entity.pdbx_description
1 polymer ?
#
loop_
_entity_poly.entity_id
_entity_poly.type
_entity_poly.pdbx_seq_one_letter_code
_entity_poly.pdbx_strand_id
1 'polypeptide(L)'
;MASTHDESGGHETSLATTQSSSSDIPPSYFLGFRFSQSLWVNWNRLQTLEKWTELAIRPSTAEACHPADRHLFPSDPDHIDDIVALNRQCETVRSLLNQEISALNVETTEWEPYLVVRPSQIESAGLGLFFEGVDDNHVLPTGSILCYYAGHIHSHTSSRTLTDKSYLIWVCDDILVDPGPLPKIQARYINDPLNEDVINCRYVPDRKLKVRSAVVTTRPIFSGEELFVTYGEAYWNQQPIVGRPLNSSRDLKPHL
;
A
#
# COMPACT_ATOMS: atom_id res chain seq x y z
N MET A 1 -14.15 9.55 -77.77
CA MET A 1 -12.76 9.89 -77.42
C MET A 1 -12.77 10.09 -75.91
N ALA A 2 -12.65 9.01 -75.13
CA ALA A 2 -11.41 8.32 -74.71
C ALA A 2 -10.65 9.10 -73.62
N SER A 3 -10.27 8.37 -72.56
CA SER A 3 -9.39 8.73 -71.42
C SER A 3 -10.07 9.52 -70.27
N THR A 4 -9.95 9.24 -68.97
CA THR A 4 -9.19 8.33 -68.06
C THR A 4 -9.68 8.68 -66.62
N HIS A 5 -9.90 7.73 -65.69
CA HIS A 5 -9.09 7.45 -64.48
C HIS A 5 -8.44 8.68 -63.81
N ASP A 6 -8.35 8.88 -62.49
CA ASP A 6 -8.55 8.03 -61.30
C ASP A 6 -8.56 8.92 -60.04
N GLU A 7 -9.13 8.32 -58.98
CA GLU A 7 -8.83 8.37 -57.54
C GLU A 7 -7.96 9.44 -56.85
N SER A 8 -8.43 9.78 -55.65
CA SER A 8 -7.68 9.92 -54.39
C SER A 8 -6.77 11.14 -54.16
N GLY A 9 -7.23 12.02 -53.27
CA GLY A 9 -6.40 12.99 -52.56
C GLY A 9 -6.78 12.98 -51.07
N GLY A 10 -6.13 12.10 -50.30
CA GLY A 10 -6.32 11.99 -48.86
C GLY A 10 -5.81 13.22 -48.11
N HIS A 11 -6.58 13.65 -47.12
CA HIS A 11 -6.16 14.63 -46.13
C HIS A 11 -5.05 14.05 -45.24
N GLU A 12 -3.81 14.51 -45.42
CA GLU A 12 -2.77 14.41 -44.39
C GLU A 12 -3.04 15.46 -43.30
N THR A 13 -3.75 15.06 -42.25
CA THR A 13 -3.69 15.76 -40.96
C THR A 13 -2.48 15.24 -40.19
N SER A 14 -1.37 15.98 -40.30
CA SER A 14 -0.19 15.85 -39.45
C SER A 14 -0.58 16.14 -37.99
N LEU A 15 -0.74 15.09 -37.19
CA LEU A 15 -0.86 15.19 -35.74
C LEU A 15 0.55 15.37 -35.17
N ALA A 16 0.86 16.63 -34.87
CA ALA A 16 2.07 17.03 -34.16
C ALA A 16 2.13 16.33 -32.79
N THR A 17 3.13 15.46 -32.65
CA THR A 17 3.57 14.86 -31.39
C THR A 17 3.89 15.95 -30.38
N THR A 18 3.01 16.15 -29.41
CA THR A 18 3.27 17.04 -28.27
C THR A 18 4.17 16.28 -27.30
N GLN A 19 5.48 16.45 -27.44
CA GLN A 19 6.42 16.15 -26.36
C GLN A 19 6.15 17.13 -25.22
N SER A 20 5.43 16.68 -24.20
CA SER A 20 5.27 17.39 -22.94
C SER A 20 6.59 17.37 -22.18
N SER A 21 7.39 18.42 -22.39
CA SER A 21 8.49 18.79 -21.50
C SER A 21 7.92 19.41 -20.23
N SER A 22 7.48 18.59 -19.27
CA SER A 22 7.35 19.06 -17.89
C SER A 22 8.62 18.67 -17.14
N SER A 23 9.35 19.69 -16.71
CA SER A 23 10.42 19.59 -15.72
C SER A 23 9.81 19.31 -14.35
N ASP A 24 9.11 18.20 -14.22
CA ASP A 24 8.45 17.80 -12.97
C ASP A 24 9.53 17.30 -12.02
N ILE A 25 9.78 18.09 -10.97
CA ILE A 25 10.58 17.64 -9.84
C ILE A 25 9.89 16.37 -9.33
N PRO A 26 10.58 15.21 -9.28
CA PRO A 26 9.98 13.99 -8.78
C PRO A 26 9.49 14.21 -7.35
N PRO A 27 8.34 13.63 -6.96
CA PRO A 27 7.80 13.85 -5.63
C PRO A 27 8.81 13.38 -4.58
N SER A 28 8.86 14.04 -3.43
CA SER A 28 9.75 13.62 -2.33
C SER A 28 9.44 12.20 -1.84
N TYR A 29 8.18 11.77 -2.00
CA TYR A 29 7.68 10.46 -1.61
C TYR A 29 6.86 9.83 -2.73
N PHE A 30 6.96 8.51 -2.86
CA PHE A 30 6.19 7.67 -3.77
C PHE A 30 5.80 6.40 -3.03
N LEU A 31 4.53 6.00 -3.15
CA LEU A 31 3.93 4.90 -2.39
C LEU A 31 4.04 5.06 -0.86
N GLY A 32 4.20 6.29 -0.37
CA GLY A 32 4.43 6.59 1.05
C GLY A 32 5.87 6.35 1.53
N PHE A 33 6.80 6.08 0.61
CA PHE A 33 8.23 5.93 0.89
C PHE A 33 9.03 6.99 0.15
N ARG A 34 10.22 7.33 0.63
CA ARG A 34 11.11 8.29 -0.03
C ARG A 34 11.29 7.87 -1.50
N PHE A 35 11.07 8.79 -2.41
CA PHE A 35 11.14 8.47 -3.83
C PHE A 35 12.53 7.94 -4.22
N SER A 36 12.53 6.88 -5.01
CA SER A 36 13.68 6.45 -5.80
C SER A 36 13.22 6.12 -7.22
N GLN A 37 14.10 6.33 -8.19
CA GLN A 37 13.81 5.99 -9.58
C GLN A 37 13.50 4.50 -9.75
N SER A 38 14.21 3.64 -9.02
CA SER A 38 14.04 2.20 -9.12
C SER A 38 12.70 1.72 -8.55
N LEU A 39 12.23 2.32 -7.44
CA LEU A 39 10.90 2.05 -6.87
C LEU A 39 9.80 2.38 -7.88
N TRP A 40 9.91 3.54 -8.53
CA TRP A 40 8.98 3.95 -9.57
C TRP A 40 9.02 3.01 -10.77
N VAL A 41 10.20 2.61 -11.23
CA VAL A 41 10.35 1.65 -12.35
C VAL A 41 9.72 0.30 -11.99
N ASN A 42 10.04 -0.27 -10.83
CA ASN A 42 9.52 -1.57 -10.39
C ASN A 42 8.01 -1.54 -10.21
N TRP A 43 7.44 -0.43 -9.70
CA TRP A 43 5.99 -0.27 -9.58
C TRP A 43 5.29 -0.30 -10.94
N ASN A 44 5.73 0.53 -11.89
CA ASN A 44 5.12 0.57 -13.23
C ASN A 44 5.29 -0.75 -13.98
N ARG A 45 6.45 -1.38 -13.81
CA ARG A 45 6.75 -2.70 -14.37
C ARG A 45 5.79 -3.75 -13.81
N LEU A 46 5.57 -3.77 -12.49
CA LEU A 46 4.62 -4.69 -11.85
C LEU A 46 3.19 -4.46 -12.37
N GLN A 47 2.72 -3.21 -12.40
CA GLN A 47 1.39 -2.86 -12.90
C GLN A 47 1.17 -3.27 -14.36
N THR A 48 2.21 -3.19 -15.18
CA THR A 48 2.14 -3.63 -16.59
C THR A 48 2.03 -5.15 -16.69
N LEU A 49 2.88 -5.88 -15.95
CA LEU A 49 2.86 -7.34 -15.92
C LEU A 49 1.55 -7.90 -15.35
N GLU A 50 1.00 -7.28 -14.30
CA GLU A 50 -0.29 -7.67 -13.72
C GLU A 50 -1.43 -7.47 -14.72
N LYS A 51 -1.50 -6.34 -15.42
CA LYS A 51 -2.49 -6.11 -16.49
C LYS A 51 -2.38 -7.11 -17.64
N TRP A 52 -1.16 -7.46 -18.03
CA TRP A 52 -0.94 -8.47 -19.04
C TRP A 52 -1.43 -9.84 -18.56
N THR A 53 -1.07 -10.22 -17.33
CA THR A 53 -1.41 -11.53 -16.78
C THR A 53 -2.90 -11.69 -16.50
N GLU A 54 -3.56 -10.67 -15.95
CA GLU A 54 -4.93 -10.76 -15.42
C GLU A 54 -5.99 -10.32 -16.44
N LEU A 55 -5.66 -9.37 -17.31
CA LEU A 55 -6.60 -8.77 -18.27
C LEU A 55 -6.26 -9.06 -19.73
N ALA A 56 -5.17 -9.83 -19.99
CA ALA A 56 -4.62 -10.04 -21.32
C ALA A 56 -4.29 -8.73 -22.07
N ILE A 57 -4.05 -7.63 -21.34
CA ILE A 57 -3.68 -6.34 -21.91
C ILE A 57 -2.16 -6.32 -22.10
N ARG A 58 -1.72 -6.66 -23.31
CA ARG A 58 -0.30 -6.68 -23.69
C ARG A 58 0.23 -5.26 -23.91
N PRO A 59 1.54 -5.03 -23.68
CA PRO A 59 2.23 -3.89 -24.27
C PRO A 59 2.03 -3.89 -25.80
N SER A 60 1.99 -2.71 -26.43
CA SER A 60 1.76 -2.61 -27.88
C SER A 60 2.96 -3.07 -28.71
N THR A 61 4.16 -2.98 -28.15
CA THR A 61 5.42 -3.39 -28.77
C THR A 61 6.39 -3.94 -27.72
N ALA A 62 7.39 -4.71 -28.14
CA ALA A 62 8.44 -5.18 -27.25
C ALA A 62 9.26 -4.02 -26.64
N GLU A 63 9.40 -2.90 -27.35
CA GLU A 63 10.09 -1.70 -26.87
C GLU A 63 9.33 -1.01 -25.74
N ALA A 64 8.00 -1.15 -25.70
CA ALA A 64 7.16 -0.67 -24.61
C ALA A 64 7.32 -1.53 -23.33
N CYS A 65 7.84 -2.75 -23.44
CA CYS A 65 8.22 -3.55 -22.27
C CYS A 65 9.50 -3.01 -21.63
N HIS A 66 9.59 -3.12 -20.30
CA HIS A 66 10.85 -2.98 -19.62
C HIS A 66 11.88 -3.98 -20.20
N PRO A 67 13.16 -3.60 -20.41
CA PRO A 67 14.13 -4.47 -21.09
C PRO A 67 14.24 -5.88 -20.50
N ALA A 68 14.11 -6.00 -19.18
CA ALA A 68 14.17 -7.29 -18.49
C ALA A 68 12.95 -8.20 -18.73
N ASP A 69 11.83 -7.68 -19.25
CA ASP A 69 10.60 -8.45 -19.53
C ASP A 69 10.39 -8.72 -21.02
N ARG A 70 11.23 -8.17 -21.91
CA ARG A 70 11.08 -8.31 -23.36
C ARG A 70 11.04 -9.75 -23.84
N HIS A 71 11.72 -10.65 -23.13
CA HIS A 71 11.74 -12.07 -23.43
C HIS A 71 10.37 -12.75 -23.28
N LEU A 72 9.44 -12.13 -22.54
CA LEU A 72 8.06 -12.61 -22.40
C LEU A 72 7.19 -12.16 -23.57
N PHE A 73 7.63 -11.15 -24.34
CA PHE A 73 6.85 -10.61 -25.45
C PHE A 73 6.88 -11.60 -26.62
N PRO A 74 5.72 -12.11 -27.07
CA PRO A 74 5.71 -13.08 -28.13
C PRO A 74 6.15 -12.45 -29.46
N SER A 75 7.03 -13.14 -30.18
CA SER A 75 7.42 -12.73 -31.53
C SER A 75 6.31 -12.95 -32.57
N ASP A 76 5.33 -13.81 -32.25
CA ASP A 76 4.21 -14.19 -33.11
C ASP A 76 2.89 -13.69 -32.47
N PRO A 77 2.08 -12.89 -33.18
CA PRO A 77 0.80 -12.40 -32.66
C PRO A 77 -0.20 -13.50 -32.28
N ASP A 78 -0.11 -14.68 -32.92
CA ASP A 78 -0.98 -15.84 -32.63
C ASP A 78 -0.46 -16.69 -31.45
N HIS A 79 0.66 -16.30 -30.84
CA HIS A 79 1.21 -17.00 -29.68
C HIS A 79 0.32 -16.84 -28.45
N ILE A 80 0.08 -17.97 -27.78
CA ILE A 80 -0.58 -18.02 -26.48
C ILE A 80 0.43 -17.57 -25.42
N ASP A 81 0.05 -16.60 -24.59
CA ASP A 81 0.92 -16.09 -23.54
C ASP A 81 1.35 -17.21 -22.57
N ASP A 82 2.65 -17.24 -22.23
CA ASP A 82 3.16 -18.09 -21.16
C ASP A 82 2.78 -17.49 -19.79
N ILE A 83 1.54 -17.76 -19.37
CA ILE A 83 0.97 -17.30 -18.11
C ILE A 83 1.82 -17.74 -16.90
N VAL A 84 2.51 -18.89 -16.99
CA VAL A 84 3.37 -19.36 -15.89
C VAL A 84 4.62 -18.48 -15.79
N ALA A 85 5.26 -18.17 -16.92
CA ALA A 85 6.39 -17.25 -16.95
C ALA A 85 6.00 -15.83 -16.51
N LEU A 86 4.85 -15.32 -16.96
CA LEU A 86 4.32 -14.01 -16.55
C LEU A 86 4.06 -13.93 -15.04
N ASN A 87 3.44 -14.95 -14.45
CA ASN A 87 3.21 -15.00 -13.00
C ASN A 87 4.52 -14.99 -12.21
N ARG A 88 5.50 -15.81 -12.61
CA ARG A 88 6.84 -15.82 -11.99
C ARG A 88 7.53 -14.47 -12.12
N GLN A 89 7.35 -13.78 -13.25
CA GLN A 89 7.92 -12.46 -13.43
C GLN A 89 7.24 -11.42 -12.54
N CYS A 90 5.91 -11.47 -12.39
CA CYS A 90 5.18 -10.62 -11.43
C CYS A 90 5.70 -10.81 -10.00
N GLU A 91 5.88 -12.06 -9.56
CA GLU A 91 6.44 -12.40 -8.26
C GLU A 91 7.85 -11.82 -8.08
N THR A 92 8.71 -11.98 -9.10
CA THR A 92 10.07 -11.45 -9.09
C THR A 92 10.09 -9.94 -8.95
N VAL A 93 9.32 -9.22 -9.76
CA VAL A 93 9.27 -7.75 -9.73
C VAL A 93 8.67 -7.24 -8.43
N ARG A 94 7.63 -7.90 -7.90
CA ARG A 94 7.06 -7.57 -6.59
C ARG A 94 8.05 -7.78 -5.45
N SER A 95 8.85 -8.84 -5.50
CA SER A 95 9.93 -9.07 -4.54
C SER A 95 10.97 -7.94 -4.56
N LEU A 96 11.39 -7.50 -5.76
CA LEU A 96 12.30 -6.36 -5.92
C LEU A 96 11.69 -5.07 -5.36
N LEU A 97 10.43 -4.78 -5.70
CA LEU A 97 9.69 -3.62 -5.18
C LEU A 97 9.66 -3.62 -3.64
N ASN A 98 9.30 -4.75 -3.05
CA ASN A 98 9.18 -4.88 -1.59
C ASN A 98 10.55 -4.83 -0.89
N GLN A 99 11.61 -5.33 -1.53
CA GLN A 99 12.98 -5.17 -1.04
C GLN A 99 13.40 -3.69 -0.98
N GLU A 100 13.03 -2.91 -2.00
CA GLU A 100 13.29 -1.46 -2.01
C GLU A 100 12.48 -0.73 -0.94
N ILE A 101 11.18 -1.04 -0.79
CA ILE A 101 10.33 -0.51 0.29
C ILE A 101 10.97 -0.75 1.67
N SER A 102 11.53 -1.94 1.90
CA SER A 102 12.24 -2.25 3.14
C SER A 102 13.43 -1.32 3.41
N ALA A 103 14.14 -0.89 2.36
CA ALA A 103 15.31 -0.03 2.47
C ALA A 103 15.00 1.47 2.55
N LEU A 104 13.81 1.92 2.11
CA LEU A 104 13.46 3.34 2.01
C LEU A 104 12.84 3.90 3.29
N ASN A 105 13.05 5.18 3.57
CA ASN A 105 12.36 5.85 4.67
C ASN A 105 10.88 6.01 4.34
N VAL A 106 10.02 5.80 5.34
CA VAL A 106 8.57 6.06 5.20
C VAL A 106 8.31 7.56 5.35
N GLU A 107 7.28 8.06 4.69
CA GLU A 107 6.72 9.39 4.96
C GLU A 107 6.14 9.41 6.37
N THR A 108 6.54 10.40 7.16
CA THR A 108 6.12 10.53 8.56
C THR A 108 5.24 11.75 8.77
N THR A 109 4.52 11.78 9.87
CA THR A 109 3.75 12.96 10.31
C THR A 109 4.53 13.74 11.37
N GLU A 110 3.99 14.87 11.81
CA GLU A 110 4.51 15.60 12.97
C GLU A 110 4.30 14.87 14.31
N TRP A 111 3.37 13.91 14.35
CA TRP A 111 2.97 13.20 15.58
C TRP A 111 3.78 11.94 15.85
N GLU A 112 4.34 11.34 14.79
CA GLU A 112 5.06 10.07 14.85
C GLU A 112 6.25 10.04 15.84
N PRO A 113 7.01 11.14 16.05
CA PRO A 113 8.04 11.20 17.10
C PRO A 113 7.50 11.02 18.53
N TYR A 114 6.21 11.23 18.76
CA TYR A 114 5.54 11.08 20.06
C TYR A 114 4.83 9.73 20.23
N LEU A 115 4.98 8.84 19.24
CA LEU A 115 4.41 7.50 19.30
C LEU A 115 5.44 6.51 19.83
N VAL A 116 5.03 5.73 20.82
CA VAL A 116 5.90 4.78 21.51
C VAL A 116 5.30 3.39 21.44
N VAL A 117 6.14 2.42 21.09
CA VAL A 117 5.78 1.00 21.11
C VAL A 117 6.17 0.42 22.46
N ARG A 118 5.19 -0.14 23.19
CA ARG A 118 5.41 -0.79 24.50
C ARG A 118 4.40 -1.93 24.71
N PRO A 119 4.50 -2.76 25.75
CA PRO A 119 3.52 -3.82 25.99
C PRO A 119 2.08 -3.28 26.00
N SER A 120 1.19 -3.95 25.26
CA SER A 120 -0.22 -3.56 25.15
C SER A 120 -0.95 -3.71 26.49
N GLN A 121 -1.99 -2.90 26.67
CA GLN A 121 -2.98 -3.02 27.73
C GLN A 121 -3.92 -4.20 27.52
N ILE A 122 -4.02 -4.72 26.28
CA ILE A 122 -4.73 -5.96 25.98
C ILE A 122 -3.87 -7.16 26.40
N GLU A 123 -4.42 -8.00 27.29
CA GLU A 123 -3.74 -9.19 27.75
C GLU A 123 -3.36 -10.11 26.57
N SER A 124 -2.09 -10.53 26.53
CA SER A 124 -1.54 -11.43 25.51
C SER A 124 -1.54 -10.89 24.06
N ALA A 125 -1.86 -9.61 23.81
CA ALA A 125 -1.76 -9.00 22.48
C ALA A 125 -0.31 -8.66 22.07
N GLY A 126 0.64 -8.71 23.03
CA GLY A 126 2.04 -8.38 22.77
C GLY A 126 2.30 -6.89 22.93
N LEU A 127 2.65 -6.22 21.83
CA LEU A 127 3.00 -4.79 21.81
C LEU A 127 1.80 -3.95 21.33
N GLY A 128 1.68 -2.75 21.87
CA GLY A 128 0.73 -1.71 21.50
C GLY A 128 1.43 -0.43 21.07
N LEU A 129 0.70 0.45 20.38
CA LEU A 129 1.18 1.78 20.03
C LEU A 129 0.52 2.82 20.93
N PHE A 130 1.32 3.69 21.55
CA PHE A 130 0.87 4.67 22.52
C PHE A 130 1.23 6.08 22.08
N PHE A 131 0.40 7.06 22.45
CA PHE A 131 0.74 8.48 22.29
C PHE A 131 1.27 9.02 23.62
N GLU A 132 2.52 9.48 23.68
CA GLU A 132 3.13 10.01 24.92
C GLU A 132 3.17 11.54 24.93
N GLY A 133 2.92 12.20 23.80
CA GLY A 133 2.97 13.66 23.71
C GLY A 133 4.34 14.27 24.06
N VAL A 134 4.37 15.59 24.22
CA VAL A 134 5.56 16.33 24.69
C VAL A 134 5.62 16.35 26.23
N ASP A 135 4.45 16.37 26.86
CA ASP A 135 4.22 16.40 28.30
C ASP A 135 2.85 15.78 28.62
N ASP A 136 2.58 15.57 29.90
CA ASP A 136 1.36 14.91 30.40
C ASP A 136 0.05 15.66 30.04
N ASN A 137 0.12 16.95 29.68
CA ASN A 137 -1.05 17.75 29.30
C ASN A 137 -1.23 17.83 27.79
N HIS A 138 -0.33 17.24 27.01
CA HIS A 138 -0.44 17.25 25.55
C HIS A 138 -1.62 16.37 25.12
N VAL A 139 -2.57 16.99 24.40
CA VAL A 139 -3.72 16.30 23.83
C VAL A 139 -3.64 16.33 22.32
N LEU A 140 -3.72 15.16 21.70
CA LEU A 140 -3.85 15.03 20.27
C LEU A 140 -5.29 15.34 19.84
N PRO A 141 -5.53 16.30 18.92
CA PRO A 141 -6.88 16.64 18.49
C PRO A 141 -7.60 15.50 17.76
N THR A 142 -8.94 15.53 17.78
CA THR A 142 -9.76 14.65 16.92
C THR A 142 -9.52 14.95 15.44
N GLY A 143 -9.46 13.92 14.61
CA GLY A 143 -9.23 14.05 13.17
C GLY A 143 -7.77 14.24 12.77
N SER A 144 -6.83 14.17 13.72
CA SER A 144 -5.39 14.24 13.45
C SER A 144 -4.91 12.97 12.74
N ILE A 145 -4.01 13.13 11.77
CA ILE A 145 -3.34 12.00 11.10
C ILE A 145 -2.08 11.65 11.88
N LEU A 146 -2.09 10.52 12.58
CA LEU A 146 -1.02 10.09 13.48
C LEU A 146 0.19 9.54 12.75
N CYS A 147 -0.04 8.58 11.85
CA CYS A 147 0.98 7.90 11.07
C CYS A 147 0.29 7.19 9.89
N TYR A 148 1.08 6.51 9.07
CA TYR A 148 0.56 5.77 7.92
C TYR A 148 0.77 4.26 8.09
N TYR A 149 -0.30 3.51 7.84
CA TYR A 149 -0.23 2.08 7.61
C TYR A 149 0.21 1.84 6.16
N ALA A 150 1.50 1.57 5.99
CA ALA A 150 2.17 1.38 4.71
C ALA A 150 3.14 0.19 4.82
N GLY A 151 3.44 -0.50 3.71
CA GLY A 151 4.33 -1.64 3.78
C GLY A 151 4.53 -2.36 2.46
N HIS A 152 4.86 -3.65 2.53
CA HIS A 152 4.99 -4.50 1.34
C HIS A 152 3.65 -4.55 0.61
N ILE A 153 3.71 -4.46 -0.71
CA ILE A 153 2.51 -4.39 -1.55
C ILE A 153 2.21 -5.77 -2.12
N HIS A 154 0.94 -6.14 -2.06
CA HIS A 154 0.41 -7.41 -2.51
C HIS A 154 -0.88 -7.22 -3.32
N SER A 155 -1.06 -8.04 -4.36
CA SER A 155 -2.39 -8.31 -4.93
C SER A 155 -3.11 -9.40 -4.15
N HIS A 156 -4.42 -9.59 -4.38
CA HIS A 156 -5.19 -10.72 -3.82
C HIS A 156 -4.56 -12.08 -4.13
N THR A 157 -3.98 -12.24 -5.32
CA THR A 157 -3.30 -13.48 -5.71
C THR A 157 -2.02 -13.68 -4.91
N SER A 158 -1.15 -12.66 -4.87
CA SER A 158 0.13 -12.77 -4.16
C SER A 158 -0.03 -12.84 -2.64
N SER A 159 -1.10 -12.31 -2.06
CA SER A 159 -1.33 -12.38 -0.62
C SER A 159 -1.73 -13.78 -0.16
N ARG A 160 -2.20 -14.66 -1.07
CA ARG A 160 -2.52 -16.06 -0.73
C ARG A 160 -1.30 -16.87 -0.33
N THR A 161 -0.12 -16.49 -0.83
CA THR A 161 1.14 -17.18 -0.54
C THR A 161 1.81 -16.69 0.74
N LEU A 162 1.27 -15.66 1.41
CA LEU A 162 1.78 -15.19 2.69
C LEU A 162 1.49 -16.22 3.80
N THR A 163 2.53 -16.61 4.51
CA THR A 163 2.45 -17.52 5.67
C THR A 163 1.74 -16.84 6.85
N ASP A 164 2.09 -15.58 7.12
CA ASP A 164 1.48 -14.76 8.15
C ASP A 164 0.73 -13.61 7.50
N LYS A 165 -0.54 -13.44 7.85
CA LYS A 165 -1.42 -12.37 7.35
C LYS A 165 -1.92 -11.46 8.47
N SER A 166 -1.33 -11.56 9.66
CA SER A 166 -1.77 -10.83 10.85
C SER A 166 -1.74 -9.30 10.66
N TYR A 167 -0.88 -8.82 9.76
CA TYR A 167 -0.70 -7.40 9.42
C TYR A 167 -1.24 -7.03 8.03
N LEU A 168 -1.84 -7.98 7.31
CA LEU A 168 -2.29 -7.72 5.95
C LEU A 168 -3.60 -6.94 5.98
N ILE A 169 -3.61 -5.72 5.43
CA ILE A 169 -4.83 -4.94 5.26
C ILE A 169 -5.15 -4.74 3.79
N TRP A 170 -6.44 -4.69 3.47
CA TRP A 170 -6.92 -4.20 2.18
C TRP A 170 -7.03 -2.68 2.21
N VAL A 171 -6.41 -2.00 1.25
CA VAL A 171 -6.40 -0.52 1.19
C VAL A 171 -7.45 -0.02 0.21
N CYS A 172 -7.35 -0.43 -1.06
CA CYS A 172 -8.34 -0.15 -2.10
C CYS A 172 -8.08 -1.00 -3.34
N ASP A 173 -9.08 -1.09 -4.22
CA ASP A 173 -8.98 -1.84 -5.47
C ASP A 173 -8.49 -3.28 -5.18
N ASP A 174 -7.45 -3.77 -5.87
CA ASP A 174 -6.84 -5.08 -5.59
C ASP A 174 -5.57 -4.99 -4.70
N ILE A 175 -5.34 -3.85 -4.05
CA ILE A 175 -4.12 -3.56 -3.31
C ILE A 175 -4.28 -3.90 -1.83
N LEU A 176 -3.44 -4.83 -1.38
CA LEU A 176 -3.21 -5.17 0.01
C LEU A 176 -1.82 -4.73 0.43
N VAL A 177 -1.70 -4.36 1.70
CA VAL A 177 -0.46 -3.85 2.30
C VAL A 177 -0.11 -4.66 3.53
N ASP A 178 1.15 -5.05 3.65
CA ASP A 178 1.70 -5.82 4.75
C ASP A 178 2.94 -5.12 5.36
N PRO A 179 2.81 -4.43 6.51
CA PRO A 179 3.94 -3.92 7.28
C PRO A 179 4.57 -4.97 8.19
N GLY A 180 4.13 -6.23 8.15
CA GLY A 180 4.67 -7.34 8.96
C GLY A 180 6.21 -7.40 8.92
N PRO A 181 6.84 -7.39 7.74
CA PRO A 181 8.30 -7.38 7.59
C PRO A 181 9.00 -6.06 7.97
N LEU A 182 8.24 -5.02 8.33
CA LEU A 182 8.73 -3.64 8.46
C LEU A 182 8.48 -3.08 9.87
N PRO A 183 9.33 -3.41 10.86
CA PRO A 183 9.15 -2.96 12.25
C PRO A 183 9.21 -1.43 12.41
N LYS A 184 9.78 -0.71 11.43
CA LYS A 184 9.80 0.77 11.39
C LYS A 184 8.41 1.40 11.17
N ILE A 185 7.43 0.63 10.67
CA ILE A 185 6.07 1.12 10.45
C ILE A 185 5.30 0.98 11.76
N GLN A 186 5.24 2.07 12.53
CA GLN A 186 4.65 2.04 13.87
C GLN A 186 3.17 1.64 13.88
N ALA A 187 2.42 2.01 12.83
CA ALA A 187 1.00 1.69 12.69
C ALA A 187 0.69 0.18 12.80
N ARG A 188 1.67 -0.70 12.55
CA ARG A 188 1.51 -2.17 12.67
C ARG A 188 1.28 -2.64 14.10
N TYR A 189 1.54 -1.81 15.11
CA TYR A 189 1.39 -2.13 16.53
C TYR A 189 0.06 -1.66 17.13
N ILE A 190 -0.83 -1.06 16.33
CA ILE A 190 -2.15 -0.64 16.78
C ILE A 190 -3.05 -1.87 16.85
N ASN A 191 -3.57 -2.17 18.04
CA ASN A 191 -4.38 -3.36 18.28
C ASN A 191 -5.88 -3.12 18.04
N ASP A 192 -6.62 -4.22 17.88
CA ASP A 192 -8.08 -4.23 17.98
C ASP A 192 -8.52 -4.70 19.38
N PRO A 193 -9.23 -3.85 20.13
CA PRO A 193 -9.62 -4.12 21.51
C PRO A 193 -10.83 -5.05 21.63
N LEU A 194 -11.50 -5.42 20.52
CA LEU A 194 -12.77 -6.16 20.51
C LEU A 194 -13.85 -5.53 21.41
N ASN A 195 -13.74 -4.22 21.59
CA ASN A 195 -14.67 -3.39 22.33
C ASN A 195 -14.74 -2.03 21.64
N GLU A 196 -15.86 -1.73 21.00
CA GLU A 196 -16.03 -0.51 20.21
C GLU A 196 -15.95 0.77 21.06
N ASP A 197 -16.27 0.70 22.35
CA ASP A 197 -16.30 1.86 23.25
C ASP A 197 -14.90 2.46 23.50
N VAL A 198 -13.84 1.68 23.31
CA VAL A 198 -12.45 2.11 23.55
C VAL A 198 -11.69 2.43 22.27
N ILE A 199 -12.28 2.18 21.10
CA ILE A 199 -11.69 2.54 19.81
C ILE A 199 -11.53 4.05 19.73
N ASN A 200 -10.31 4.50 19.46
CA ASN A 200 -9.95 5.92 19.45
C ASN A 200 -9.27 6.37 18.14
N CYS A 201 -9.05 5.44 17.21
CA CYS A 201 -8.51 5.66 15.88
C CYS A 201 -9.30 4.90 14.80
N ARG A 202 -9.10 5.27 13.54
CA ARG A 202 -9.59 4.52 12.37
C ARG A 202 -8.59 4.59 11.22
N TYR A 203 -8.62 3.59 10.35
CA TYR A 203 -7.94 3.63 9.07
C TYR A 203 -8.74 4.43 8.04
N VAL A 204 -8.06 5.33 7.34
CA VAL A 204 -8.63 6.10 6.21
C VAL A 204 -7.72 5.89 5.00
N PRO A 205 -8.15 5.14 3.97
CA PRO A 205 -7.36 4.93 2.76
C PRO A 205 -6.94 6.25 2.12
N ASP A 206 -5.67 6.38 1.77
CA ASP A 206 -5.14 7.55 1.06
C ASP A 206 -5.67 7.55 -0.37
N ARG A 207 -6.62 8.44 -0.66
CA ARG A 207 -7.27 8.51 -1.98
C ARG A 207 -6.31 8.91 -3.12
N LYS A 208 -5.19 9.57 -2.81
CA LYS A 208 -4.22 10.01 -3.81
C LYS A 208 -3.24 8.89 -4.13
N LEU A 209 -2.68 8.28 -3.09
CA LEU A 209 -1.63 7.27 -3.28
C LEU A 209 -2.18 5.85 -3.44
N LYS A 210 -3.36 5.53 -2.90
CA LYS A 210 -4.04 4.23 -3.04
C LYS A 210 -3.25 3.00 -2.54
N VAL A 211 -2.13 3.20 -1.85
CA VAL A 211 -1.24 2.12 -1.39
C VAL A 211 -0.89 2.22 0.09
N ARG A 212 -1.66 3.01 0.84
CA ARG A 212 -1.53 3.16 2.28
C ARG A 212 -2.84 3.65 2.88
N SER A 213 -2.97 3.49 4.19
CA SER A 213 -4.06 4.08 4.98
C SER A 213 -3.50 5.01 6.04
N ALA A 214 -4.09 6.20 6.18
CA ALA A 214 -3.83 7.08 7.31
C ALA A 214 -4.46 6.52 8.58
N VAL A 215 -3.77 6.63 9.71
CA VAL A 215 -4.35 6.41 11.04
C VAL A 215 -4.88 7.74 11.54
N VAL A 216 -6.20 7.85 11.68
CA VAL A 216 -6.88 9.11 12.04
C VAL A 216 -7.59 8.96 13.37
N THR A 217 -7.41 9.92 14.27
CA THR A 217 -8.10 9.90 15.56
C THR A 217 -9.59 10.18 15.44
N THR A 218 -10.39 9.47 16.22
CA THR A 218 -11.85 9.60 16.26
C THR A 218 -12.34 10.43 17.44
N ARG A 219 -11.47 10.68 18.42
CA ARG A 219 -11.66 11.55 19.58
C ARG A 219 -10.32 12.18 19.99
N PRO A 220 -10.28 13.11 20.96
CA PRO A 220 -9.01 13.55 21.54
C PRO A 220 -8.27 12.39 22.21
N ILE A 221 -6.95 12.35 22.08
CA ILE A 221 -6.08 11.34 22.73
C ILE A 221 -5.16 12.05 23.71
N PHE A 222 -5.17 11.61 24.96
CA PHE A 222 -4.30 12.13 26.01
C PHE A 222 -2.97 11.38 26.02
N SER A 223 -1.92 12.02 26.55
CA SER A 223 -0.64 11.37 26.79
C SER A 223 -0.80 10.08 27.62
N GLY A 224 -0.06 9.04 27.25
CA GLY A 224 -0.05 7.73 27.87
C GLY A 224 -1.11 6.74 27.35
N GLU A 225 -2.06 7.19 26.53
CA GLU A 225 -3.11 6.32 25.98
C GLU A 225 -2.60 5.37 24.89
N GLU A 226 -3.10 4.13 24.89
CA GLU A 226 -2.93 3.20 23.77
C GLU A 226 -3.88 3.56 22.62
N LEU A 227 -3.39 3.41 21.39
CA LEU A 227 -4.15 3.60 20.18
C LEU A 227 -4.81 2.29 19.76
N PHE A 228 -6.12 2.38 19.49
CA PHE A 228 -6.96 1.25 19.13
C PHE A 228 -7.76 1.55 17.86
N VAL A 229 -7.85 0.54 16.99
CA VAL A 229 -8.68 0.53 15.78
C VAL A 229 -9.55 -0.72 15.77
N THR A 230 -10.56 -0.79 14.92
CA THR A 230 -11.18 -2.08 14.60
C THR A 230 -10.49 -2.70 13.37
N TYR A 231 -10.22 -3.99 13.43
CA TYR A 231 -9.82 -4.82 12.28
C TYR A 231 -11.03 -5.27 11.46
N GLY A 232 -12.24 -5.16 12.04
CA GLY A 232 -13.50 -5.55 11.43
C GLY A 232 -13.81 -7.05 11.52
N GLU A 233 -15.08 -7.40 11.38
CA GLU A 233 -15.57 -8.77 11.50
C GLU A 233 -14.90 -9.75 10.51
N ALA A 234 -14.63 -9.29 9.29
CA ALA A 234 -14.02 -10.13 8.26
C ALA A 234 -12.63 -10.64 8.69
N TYR A 235 -11.86 -9.85 9.42
CA TYR A 235 -10.58 -10.27 10.00
C TYR A 235 -10.80 -11.33 11.07
N TRP A 236 -11.64 -11.03 12.06
CA TRP A 236 -11.86 -11.91 13.22
C TRP A 236 -12.50 -13.25 12.85
N ASN A 237 -13.37 -13.28 11.86
CA ASN A 237 -13.97 -14.51 11.33
C ASN A 237 -12.96 -15.46 10.68
N GLN A 238 -11.75 -14.97 10.36
CA GLN A 238 -10.67 -15.77 9.75
C GLN A 238 -9.59 -16.18 10.74
N GLN A 239 -9.64 -15.70 11.99
CA GLN A 239 -8.62 -16.01 12.99
C GLN A 239 -8.92 -17.32 13.72
N PRO A 240 -7.89 -18.17 13.96
CA PRO A 240 -8.05 -19.37 14.77
C PRO A 240 -8.14 -19.06 16.28
N ILE A 241 -7.82 -17.82 16.69
CA ILE A 241 -7.81 -17.37 18.07
C ILE A 241 -9.08 -16.56 18.34
N VAL A 242 -9.77 -16.91 19.43
CA VAL A 242 -10.86 -16.09 19.97
C VAL A 242 -10.22 -14.94 20.75
N GLY A 243 -10.35 -13.71 20.24
CA GLY A 243 -9.83 -12.55 20.94
C GLY A 243 -10.61 -12.27 22.24
N ARG A 244 -9.96 -11.57 23.17
CA ARG A 244 -10.55 -11.17 24.46
C ARG A 244 -10.87 -9.67 24.41
N PRO A 245 -12.14 -9.28 24.58
CA PRO A 245 -12.51 -7.87 24.69
C PRO A 245 -11.75 -7.18 25.82
N LEU A 246 -11.22 -6.00 25.53
CA LEU A 246 -10.73 -5.10 26.58
C LEU A 246 -11.95 -4.58 27.34
N ASN A 247 -12.16 -5.09 28.56
CA ASN A 247 -13.22 -4.57 29.42
C ASN A 247 -12.92 -3.10 29.75
N SER A 248 -13.99 -2.31 29.94
CA SER A 248 -13.97 -0.85 30.20
C SER A 248 -12.79 -0.36 31.04
N SER A 249 -12.43 0.92 30.91
CA SER A 249 -11.29 1.67 31.50
C SER A 249 -10.80 1.34 32.93
N ARG A 250 -11.54 0.55 33.73
CA ARG A 250 -11.12 -0.01 35.03
C ARG A 250 -10.03 -1.09 34.95
N ASP A 251 -9.88 -1.78 33.82
CA ASP A 251 -8.84 -2.83 33.65
C ASP A 251 -7.55 -2.29 32.99
N LEU A 252 -7.50 -1.01 32.63
CA LEU A 252 -6.28 -0.36 32.17
C LEU A 252 -5.30 -0.30 33.33
N LYS A 253 -4.15 -0.98 33.19
CA LYS A 253 -3.08 -0.92 34.20
C LYS A 253 -2.74 0.55 34.45
N PRO A 254 -2.75 1.02 35.72
CA PRO A 254 -2.32 2.37 36.03
C PRO A 254 -0.88 2.55 35.55
N HIS A 255 -0.63 3.71 34.95
CA HIS A 255 0.70 4.13 34.50
C HIS A 255 1.70 3.93 35.66
N LEU A 256 2.64 3.00 35.47
CA LEU A 256 3.80 2.79 36.35
C LEU A 256 5.01 3.49 35.76
#